data_AF-A0A957P0S4-F1
#
_entry.id   AF-A0A957P0S4-F1
#
_cell.length_a   1.000
_cell.length_b   1.000
_cell.length_c   1.000
_cell.angle_alpha   90.00
_cell.angle_beta   90.00
_cell.angle_gamma   90.00
#
_symmetry.space_group_name_H-M   'P 1'
#
loop_
_entity.id
_entity.type
_entity.pdbx_description
1 polymer ?
#
loop_
_entity_poly.entity_id
_entity_poly.type
_entity_poly.pdbx_seq_one_letter_code
_entity_poly.pdbx_strand_id
1 'polypeptide(L)'
;QQLNASAGMNVDLELAYFDAEYGDDPAAALAEVQTAYTERPTIYAADALAWAFYKNGRFEEAQKYSEEALRLGTQDALLHFHAGVIAQALGDDVAAQAHFAQVRRINPFFSIRHQNEL
;
A
#
# COMPACT_ATOMS: atom_id res chain seq x y z
N GLN A 1 19.30 16.62 9.86
CA GLN A 1 18.79 17.93 9.43
C GLN A 1 17.48 17.65 8.69
N GLN A 2 16.36 17.59 9.42
CA GLN A 2 15.03 17.35 8.83
C GLN A 2 14.44 18.70 8.43
N LEU A 3 14.31 18.94 7.12
CA LEU A 3 13.68 20.12 6.55
C LEU A 3 12.74 19.63 5.45
N ASN A 4 11.43 19.67 5.73
CA ASN A 4 10.35 20.19 4.86
C ASN A 4 8.98 19.62 5.25
N ALA A 5 8.50 20.06 6.41
CA ALA A 5 7.09 20.00 6.76
C ALA A 5 6.36 21.20 6.12
N SER A 6 6.07 21.16 4.82
CA SER A 6 5.17 22.11 4.18
C SER A 6 4.68 21.62 2.82
N ALA A 7 3.78 20.62 2.85
CA ALA A 7 2.72 20.31 1.89
C ALA A 7 2.48 18.79 1.84
N GLY A 8 1.56 18.27 2.65
CA GLY A 8 0.88 16.97 2.41
C GLY A 8 1.69 15.66 2.41
N MET A 9 3.00 15.68 2.21
CA MET A 9 3.86 14.49 2.11
C MET A 9 4.66 14.34 3.40
N ASN A 10 4.43 13.23 4.11
CA ASN A 10 5.30 12.83 5.20
C ASN A 10 6.44 12.03 4.59
N VAL A 11 7.60 12.67 4.47
CA VAL A 11 8.82 12.07 3.89
C VAL A 11 9.16 10.74 4.55
N ASP A 12 8.87 10.58 5.85
CA ASP A 12 9.16 9.33 6.57
C ASP A 12 8.22 8.18 6.13
N LEU A 13 6.94 8.46 5.86
CA LEU A 13 6.01 7.46 5.31
C LEU A 13 6.32 7.16 3.85
N GLU A 14 6.67 8.18 3.06
CA GLU A 14 7.03 8.03 1.65
C GLU A 14 8.30 7.19 1.49
N LEU A 15 9.32 7.44 2.31
CA LEU A 15 10.53 6.64 2.36
C LEU A 15 10.26 5.20 2.80
N ALA A 16 9.53 5.02 3.91
CA ALA A 16 9.18 3.68 4.39
C ALA A 16 8.35 2.90 3.37
N TYR A 17 7.42 3.56 2.67
CA TYR A 17 6.67 2.97 1.57
C TYR A 17 7.57 2.62 0.38
N PHE A 18 8.47 3.52 -0.01
CA PHE A 18 9.44 3.26 -1.07
C PHE A 18 10.31 2.05 -0.73
N ASP A 19 10.78 1.92 0.50
CA ASP A 19 11.57 0.78 0.96
C ASP A 19 10.74 -0.51 1.02
N ALA A 20 9.45 -0.42 1.39
CA ALA A 20 8.55 -1.59 1.31
C ALA A 20 8.31 -2.05 -0.13
N GLU A 21 8.21 -1.11 -1.08
CA GLU A 21 7.99 -1.40 -2.49
C GLU A 21 9.27 -1.93 -3.17
N TYR A 22 10.39 -1.22 -3.00
CA TYR A 22 11.63 -1.37 -3.78
C TYR A 22 12.87 -1.75 -2.98
N GLY A 23 12.82 -1.71 -1.64
CA GLY A 23 13.96 -2.00 -0.79
C GLY A 23 14.38 -3.47 -0.81
N ASP A 24 15.66 -3.70 -0.48
CA ASP A 24 16.25 -5.04 -0.46
C ASP A 24 15.97 -5.82 0.84
N ASP A 25 15.56 -5.13 1.92
CA ASP A 25 15.24 -5.71 3.23
C ASP A 25 13.76 -5.50 3.61
N PRO A 26 12.88 -6.46 3.30
CA PRO A 26 11.46 -6.37 3.63
C PRO A 26 11.20 -6.25 5.14
N ALA A 27 12.03 -6.87 5.98
CA ALA A 27 11.81 -6.89 7.43
C ALA A 27 12.09 -5.51 8.05
N ALA A 28 13.17 -4.86 7.60
CA ALA A 28 13.47 -3.48 7.97
C ALA A 28 12.37 -2.52 7.50
N ALA A 29 11.97 -2.63 6.23
CA ALA A 29 10.89 -1.80 5.66
C ALA A 29 9.57 -1.96 6.45
N LEU A 30 9.22 -3.18 6.86
CA LEU A 30 8.03 -3.40 7.68
C LEU A 30 8.10 -2.69 9.04
N ALA A 31 9.26 -2.69 9.70
CA ALA A 31 9.42 -2.01 10.98
C ALA A 31 9.28 -0.48 10.84
N GLU A 32 9.82 0.08 9.76
CA GLU A 32 9.71 1.52 9.46
C GLU A 32 8.27 1.91 9.13
N VAL A 33 7.61 1.15 8.26
CA VAL A 33 6.20 1.39 7.92
C VAL A 33 5.28 1.23 9.13
N GLN A 34 5.55 0.26 10.02
CA GLN A 34 4.81 0.13 11.29
C GLN A 34 4.96 1.35 12.19
N THR A 35 6.17 1.91 12.24
CA THR A 35 6.43 3.15 12.99
C THR A 35 5.67 4.32 12.37
N ALA A 36 5.78 4.50 11.05
CA ALA A 36 5.07 5.56 10.32
C ALA A 36 3.53 5.45 10.46
N TYR A 37 2.98 4.24 10.42
CA TYR A 37 1.55 3.99 10.65
C TYR A 37 1.14 4.32 12.09
N THR A 38 1.94 3.94 13.08
CA THR A 38 1.65 4.22 14.49
C THR A 38 1.62 5.72 14.77
N GLU A 39 2.51 6.48 14.15
CA GLU A 39 2.51 7.93 14.26
C GLU A 39 1.30 8.57 13.58
N ARG A 40 0.89 8.04 12.41
CA ARG A 40 -0.19 8.59 11.59
C ARG A 40 -0.98 7.50 10.85
N PRO A 41 -2.03 6.93 11.46
CA PRO A 41 -2.83 5.86 10.86
C PRO A 41 -3.81 6.40 9.81
N THR A 42 -3.28 6.84 8.68
CA THR A 42 -4.06 7.25 7.50
C THR A 42 -4.39 6.04 6.63
N ILE A 43 -5.33 6.18 5.67
CA ILE A 43 -5.60 5.10 4.72
C ILE A 43 -4.39 4.74 3.85
N TYR A 44 -3.51 5.71 3.55
CA TYR A 44 -2.29 5.48 2.79
C TYR A 44 -1.20 4.84 3.64
N ALA A 45 -1.14 5.18 4.95
CA ALA A 45 -0.25 4.47 5.87
C ALA A 45 -0.72 3.03 6.11
N ALA A 46 -2.03 2.78 6.16
CA ALA A 46 -2.58 1.44 6.23
C ALA A 46 -2.25 0.64 4.97
N ASP A 47 -2.34 1.25 3.79
CA ASP A 47 -1.96 0.61 2.52
C ASP A 47 -0.47 0.27 2.46
N ALA A 48 0.40 1.22 2.81
CA ALA A 48 1.83 0.97 2.91
C ALA A 48 2.13 -0.19 3.87
N LEU A 49 1.44 -0.24 5.01
CA LEU A 49 1.60 -1.30 5.99
C LEU A 49 1.09 -2.65 5.48
N ALA A 50 -0.04 -2.66 4.78
CA ALA A 50 -0.57 -3.85 4.10
C ALA A 50 0.45 -4.39 3.10
N TRP A 51 1.03 -3.49 2.29
CA TRP A 51 2.02 -3.86 1.30
C TRP A 51 3.31 -4.38 1.92
N ALA A 52 3.80 -3.74 2.98
CA ALA A 52 4.96 -4.23 3.72
C ALA A 52 4.71 -5.64 4.32
N PHE A 53 3.53 -5.89 4.89
CA PHE A 53 3.17 -7.24 5.35
C PHE A 53 3.14 -8.25 4.20
N TYR A 54 2.57 -7.88 3.05
CA TYR A 54 2.57 -8.71 1.85
C TYR A 54 3.99 -9.08 1.40
N LYS A 55 4.89 -8.10 1.32
CA LYS A 55 6.30 -8.29 0.94
C LYS A 55 7.07 -9.17 1.93
N ASN A 56 6.59 -9.27 3.17
CA ASN A 56 7.09 -10.17 4.21
C ASN A 56 6.38 -11.53 4.26
N GLY A 57 5.49 -11.84 3.31
CA GLY A 57 4.75 -13.10 3.28
C GLY A 57 3.66 -13.24 4.35
N ARG A 58 3.28 -12.15 5.02
CA ARG A 58 2.29 -12.10 6.10
C ARG A 58 0.95 -11.66 5.54
N PHE A 59 0.30 -12.54 4.79
CA PHE A 59 -0.83 -12.19 3.93
C PHE A 59 -2.12 -11.89 4.69
N GLU A 60 -2.35 -12.56 5.82
CA GLU A 60 -3.51 -12.33 6.68
C GLU A 60 -3.44 -10.94 7.33
N GLU A 61 -2.27 -10.53 7.82
CA GLU A 61 -2.07 -9.16 8.30
C GLU A 61 -2.18 -8.15 7.16
N ALA A 62 -1.63 -8.47 5.98
CA ALA A 62 -1.75 -7.61 4.80
C ALA A 62 -3.22 -7.36 4.45
N GLN A 63 -4.07 -8.39 4.47
CA GLN A 63 -5.51 -8.25 4.19
C GLN A 63 -6.18 -7.30 5.17
N LYS A 64 -5.93 -7.47 6.48
CA LYS A 64 -6.51 -6.60 7.51
C LYS A 64 -6.21 -5.11 7.25
N TYR A 65 -4.97 -4.77 6.94
CA TYR A 65 -4.59 -3.38 6.69
C TYR A 65 -5.02 -2.87 5.32
N SER A 66 -5.15 -3.77 4.33
CA SER A 66 -5.72 -3.43 3.02
C SER A 66 -7.21 -3.08 3.13
N GLU A 67 -7.97 -3.82 3.94
CA GLU A 67 -9.36 -3.47 4.26
C GLU A 67 -9.46 -2.12 4.97
N GLU A 68 -8.54 -1.83 5.89
CA GLU A 68 -8.46 -0.52 6.54
C GLU A 68 -8.14 0.60 5.56
N ALA A 69 -7.22 0.37 4.62
CA ALA A 69 -6.91 1.34 3.57
C ALA A 69 -8.14 1.68 2.70
N LEU A 70 -9.00 0.68 2.45
CA LEU A 70 -10.21 0.83 1.66
C LEU A 70 -11.44 1.31 2.46
N ARG A 71 -11.33 1.49 3.78
CA ARG A 71 -12.48 1.77 4.68
C ARG A 71 -13.31 3.01 4.33
N LEU A 72 -12.71 3.97 3.62
CA LEU A 72 -13.37 5.22 3.21
C LEU A 72 -14.03 5.12 1.83
N GLY A 73 -13.88 4.00 1.13
CA GLY A 73 -14.37 3.85 -0.25
C GLY A 73 -13.63 4.74 -1.25
N THR A 74 -12.40 5.14 -0.93
CA THR A 74 -11.55 5.98 -1.79
C THR A 74 -11.38 5.31 -3.16
N GLN A 75 -11.69 6.03 -4.22
CA GLN A 75 -11.52 5.54 -5.60
C GLN A 75 -10.07 5.71 -6.05
N ASP A 76 -9.18 4.90 -5.46
CA ASP A 76 -7.76 4.89 -5.77
C ASP A 76 -7.36 3.53 -6.38
N ALA A 77 -6.78 3.58 -7.57
CA ALA A 77 -6.41 2.38 -8.32
C ALA A 77 -5.27 1.62 -7.63
N LEU A 78 -4.36 2.29 -6.93
CA LEU A 78 -3.25 1.64 -6.24
C LEU A 78 -3.74 0.83 -5.03
N LEU A 79 -4.61 1.42 -4.20
CA LEU A 79 -5.20 0.73 -3.04
C LEU A 79 -5.93 -0.55 -3.45
N HIS A 80 -6.70 -0.48 -4.55
CA HIS A 80 -7.37 -1.66 -5.09
C HIS A 80 -6.39 -2.65 -5.74
N PHE A 81 -5.31 -2.17 -6.35
CA PHE A 81 -4.29 -3.06 -6.90
C PHE A 81 -3.61 -3.87 -5.80
N HIS A 82 -3.15 -3.24 -4.72
CA HIS A 82 -2.56 -3.93 -3.56
C HIS A 82 -3.55 -4.92 -2.94
N ALA A 83 -4.80 -4.51 -2.72
CA ALA A 83 -5.85 -5.40 -2.21
C ALA A 83 -6.06 -6.63 -3.10
N GLY A 84 -6.05 -6.46 -4.42
CA GLY A 84 -6.18 -7.55 -5.37
C GLY A 84 -5.00 -8.53 -5.33
N VAL A 85 -3.77 -8.00 -5.23
CA VAL A 85 -2.55 -8.82 -5.11
C VAL A 85 -2.54 -9.59 -3.78
N ILE A 86 -2.94 -8.95 -2.68
CA ILE A 86 -3.03 -9.59 -1.36
C ILE A 86 -4.09 -10.70 -1.36
N ALA A 87 -5.27 -10.43 -1.92
CA ALA A 87 -6.33 -11.43 -2.05
C ALA A 87 -5.87 -12.65 -2.88
N GLN A 88 -5.14 -12.40 -3.97
CA GLN A 88 -4.57 -13.47 -4.79
C GLN A 88 -3.56 -14.32 -4.00
N ALA A 89 -2.72 -13.70 -3.17
CA ALA A 89 -1.75 -14.41 -2.33
C ALA A 89 -2.42 -15.29 -1.27
N LEU A 90 -3.61 -14.90 -0.81
CA LEU A 90 -4.47 -15.69 0.08
C LEU A 90 -5.28 -16.77 -0.65
N GLY A 91 -5.24 -16.81 -1.98
CA GLY A 91 -6.04 -17.72 -2.80
C GLY A 91 -7.51 -17.33 -2.94
N ASP A 92 -7.89 -16.10 -2.59
CA ASP A 92 -9.23 -15.55 -2.86
C ASP A 92 -9.28 -14.90 -4.24
N ASP A 93 -9.36 -15.74 -5.26
CA ASP A 93 -9.43 -15.31 -6.66
C ASP A 93 -10.67 -14.44 -6.95
N VAL A 94 -11.76 -14.63 -6.20
CA VAL A 94 -13.00 -13.86 -6.39
C VAL A 94 -12.79 -12.42 -5.93
N ALA A 95 -12.24 -12.22 -4.72
CA ALA A 95 -11.92 -10.90 -4.22
C ALA A 95 -10.84 -10.21 -5.08
N ALA A 96 -9.81 -10.97 -5.49
CA ALA A 96 -8.76 -10.45 -6.36
C ALA A 96 -9.32 -9.89 -7.67
N GLN A 97 -10.19 -10.64 -8.36
CA GLN A 97 -10.80 -10.19 -9.61
C GLN A 97 -11.72 -8.98 -9.43
N ALA A 98 -12.45 -8.90 -8.32
CA ALA A 98 -13.28 -7.74 -8.00
C ALA A 98 -12.42 -6.47 -7.84
N HIS A 99 -11.30 -6.58 -7.13
CA HIS A 99 -10.37 -5.48 -6.97
C HIS A 99 -9.69 -5.06 -8.29
N PHE A 100 -9.22 -6.02 -9.10
CA PHE A 100 -8.63 -5.69 -10.40
C PHE A 100 -9.65 -5.10 -11.38
N ALA A 101 -10.93 -5.48 -11.32
CA ALA A 101 -11.98 -4.83 -12.08
C ALA A 101 -12.14 -3.35 -11.67
N GLN A 102 -12.02 -3.08 -10.37
CA GLN A 102 -12.08 -1.72 -9.83
C GLN A 102 -10.86 -0.89 -10.24
N VAL A 103 -9.65 -1.46 -10.28
CA VAL A 103 -8.45 -0.81 -10.86
C VAL A 103 -8.73 -0.36 -12.29
N ARG A 104 -9.21 -1.26 -13.16
CA ARG A 104 -9.54 -0.94 -14.56
C ARG A 104 -10.63 0.11 -14.71
N ARG A 105 -11.59 0.15 -13.77
CA ARG A 105 -12.66 1.15 -13.76
C ARG A 105 -12.15 2.54 -13.37
N ILE A 106 -11.28 2.62 -12.37
CA ILE A 106 -10.74 3.90 -11.88
C ILE A 106 -9.73 4.46 -12.89
N ASN A 107 -8.78 3.64 -13.32
CA ASN A 107 -7.74 4.05 -14.24
C ASN A 107 -7.47 2.93 -15.26
N PRO A 108 -8.06 3.01 -16.48
CA PRO A 108 -7.81 2.05 -17.55
C PRO A 108 -6.34 1.98 -18.01
N PHE A 109 -5.53 3.00 -17.71
CA PHE A 109 -4.11 3.07 -18.04
C PHE A 109 -3.20 2.81 -16.84
N PHE A 110 -3.75 2.26 -15.75
CA PHE A 110 -2.96 1.94 -14.56
C PHE A 110 -1.78 1.03 -14.92
N SER A 111 -0.59 1.49 -14.57
CA SER A 111 0.66 0.77 -14.71
C SER A 111 1.43 0.94 -13.42
N ILE A 112 1.80 -0.16 -12.78
CA ILE A 112 2.66 -0.16 -11.59
C ILE A 112 4.00 0.54 -11.84
N ARG A 113 4.40 0.68 -13.11
CA ARG A 113 5.66 1.30 -13.52
C ARG A 113 5.62 2.84 -13.60
N HIS A 114 4.42 3.45 -13.68
CA HIS A 114 4.28 4.89 -13.94
C HIS A 114 3.91 5.72 -12.70
N GLN A 115 3.89 5.12 -11.51
CA GLN A 115 3.59 5.88 -10.28
C GLN A 115 4.79 6.68 -9.74
N ASN A 116 5.97 6.57 -10.36
CA ASN A 116 7.17 7.33 -10.02
C ASN A 116 7.51 8.44 -11.05
N GLU A 117 6.63 8.73 -12.00
CA GLU A 117 6.85 9.75 -13.03
C GLU A 117 5.69 10.76 -13.09
N LEU A 118 5.41 11.47 -12.00
CA LEU A 118 4.77 12.80 -12.04
C LEU A 118 5.21 13.66 -10.85
#